data_AF-A0A7V8CU73-F1
#
_entry.id   AF-A0A7V8CU73-F1
#
_cell.length_a   1.000
_cell.length_b   1.000
_cell.length_c   1.000
_cell.angle_alpha   90.00
_cell.angle_beta   90.00
_cell.angle_gamma   90.00
#
_symmetry.space_group_name_H-M   'P 1'
#
loop_
_entity.id
_entity.type
_entity.pdbx_description
1 polymer ?
#
loop_
_entity_poly.entity_id
_entity_poly.type
_entity_poly.pdbx_seq_one_letter_code
_entity_poly.pdbx_strand_id
1 'polypeptide(L)'
;MENPRFSPPFWLIGVLVAIALVLIGQYVGGAVNNQALVDTFRPQPTDPSAPPAAGSLPQVSLPQLPPDAQAALKSLGDRFASGAAVPALTPVASGARARVEVSALARDGGNVKVRGTITNTAAQPLDVPTTAFTFRDSAGVTYTIGGGGATSIQPQQSAPFDLSVPLPAGRGLAMIVTLPPDEPIQQTLVVETLDAP
;
A
#
# COMPACT_ATOMS: atom_id res chain seq x y z
N MET A 1 -16.77 26.49 -57.52
CA MET A 1 -16.91 25.59 -56.36
C MET A 1 -15.73 25.89 -55.45
N GLU A 2 -15.88 26.89 -54.57
CA GLU A 2 -14.85 27.30 -53.61
C GLU A 2 -14.74 26.31 -52.46
N ASN A 3 -13.52 25.81 -52.20
CA ASN A 3 -13.21 25.08 -50.98
C ASN A 3 -13.13 26.08 -49.81
N PRO A 4 -13.89 25.92 -48.72
CA PRO A 4 -13.71 26.77 -47.55
C PRO A 4 -12.34 26.49 -46.93
N ARG A 5 -11.47 27.51 -46.94
CA ARG A 5 -10.22 27.50 -46.18
C ARG A 5 -10.59 27.48 -44.70
N PHE A 6 -10.54 26.29 -44.11
CA PHE A 6 -10.72 26.07 -42.67
C PHE A 6 -9.61 26.82 -41.94
N SER A 7 -9.87 28.05 -41.50
CA SER A 7 -9.00 28.78 -40.59
C SER A 7 -9.44 28.38 -39.18
N PRO A 8 -8.75 27.46 -38.50
CA PRO A 8 -9.14 27.09 -37.15
C PRO A 8 -9.09 28.35 -36.27
N PRO A 9 -10.16 28.64 -35.51
CA PRO A 9 -10.18 29.80 -34.62
C PRO A 9 -9.02 29.71 -33.63
N PHE A 10 -8.33 30.82 -33.38
CA PHE A 10 -7.10 30.88 -32.55
C PHE A 10 -7.27 30.24 -31.15
N TRP A 11 -8.49 30.21 -30.63
CA TRP A 11 -8.87 29.55 -29.39
C TRP A 11 -8.65 28.02 -29.39
N LEU A 12 -8.79 27.38 -30.56
CA LEU A 12 -8.65 25.93 -30.72
C LEU A 12 -7.19 25.48 -30.52
N ILE A 13 -6.22 26.33 -30.84
CA ILE A 13 -4.79 26.10 -30.58
C ILE A 13 -4.53 26.16 -29.06
N GLY A 14 -5.12 27.12 -28.35
CA GLY A 14 -4.97 27.24 -26.89
C GLY A 14 -5.53 26.03 -26.14
N VAL A 15 -6.69 25.52 -26.57
CA VAL A 15 -7.28 24.30 -26.00
C VAL A 15 -6.43 23.08 -26.29
N LEU A 16 -5.90 22.94 -27.51
CA LEU A 16 -4.99 21.83 -27.85
C LEU A 16 -3.69 21.85 -27.04
N VAL A 17 -3.12 23.04 -26.80
CA VAL A 17 -1.92 23.19 -25.97
C VAL A 17 -2.22 22.89 -24.49
N ALA A 18 -3.37 23.32 -23.97
CA ALA A 18 -3.79 22.99 -22.61
C ALA A 18 -4.02 21.48 -22.44
N ILE A 19 -4.65 20.82 -23.41
CA ILE A 19 -4.84 19.36 -23.40
C ILE A 19 -3.49 18.65 -23.52
N ALA A 20 -2.59 19.12 -24.38
CA ALA A 20 -1.24 18.56 -24.50
C ALA A 20 -0.44 18.73 -23.19
N LEU A 21 -0.52 19.89 -22.54
CA LEU A 21 0.13 20.13 -21.25
C LEU A 21 -0.47 19.30 -20.12
N VAL A 22 -1.80 19.12 -20.10
CA VAL A 22 -2.48 18.24 -19.15
C VAL A 22 -2.06 16.80 -19.39
N LEU A 23 -1.97 16.33 -20.64
CA LEU A 23 -1.47 15.00 -20.98
C LEU A 23 0.01 14.81 -20.60
N ILE A 24 0.87 15.78 -20.89
CA ILE A 24 2.29 15.73 -20.51
C ILE A 24 2.45 15.78 -18.97
N GLY A 25 1.62 16.56 -18.27
CA GLY A 25 1.62 16.62 -16.80
C GLY A 25 1.31 15.28 -16.12
N GLN A 26 0.44 14.46 -16.72
CA GLN A 26 0.17 13.08 -16.23
C GLN A 26 1.36 12.15 -16.45
N TYR A 27 2.14 12.39 -17.52
CA TYR A 27 3.32 11.59 -17.84
C TYR A 27 4.58 12.04 -17.08
N VAL A 28 4.73 13.32 -16.72
CA VAL A 28 5.91 13.82 -15.99
C VAL A 28 5.81 13.56 -14.48
N GLY A 29 4.61 13.35 -13.94
CA GLY A 29 4.38 12.83 -12.58
C GLY A 29 4.18 11.32 -12.49
N GLY A 30 4.19 10.61 -13.62
CA GLY A 30 3.85 9.20 -13.74
C GLY A 30 5.06 8.35 -14.09
N ALA A 31 5.57 7.63 -13.09
CA ALA A 31 6.30 6.37 -13.24
C ALA A 31 7.33 6.32 -14.39
N VAL A 32 8.57 6.72 -14.10
CA VAL A 32 9.75 6.23 -14.83
C VAL A 32 9.81 4.71 -14.64
N ASN A 33 9.18 3.96 -15.54
CA ASN A 33 9.30 2.52 -15.81
C ASN A 33 9.48 1.58 -14.57
N ASN A 34 8.88 1.92 -13.43
CA ASN A 34 8.96 1.10 -12.23
C ASN A 34 7.83 0.07 -12.29
N GLN A 35 8.20 -1.19 -12.56
CA GLN A 35 7.25 -2.29 -12.57
C GLN A 35 6.54 -2.37 -11.21
N ALA A 36 5.20 -2.44 -11.26
CA ALA A 36 4.39 -2.57 -10.07
C ALA A 36 4.72 -3.89 -9.36
N LEU A 37 4.90 -3.82 -8.04
CA LEU A 37 5.04 -5.00 -7.20
C LEU A 37 3.64 -5.61 -7.02
N VAL A 38 3.34 -6.65 -7.80
CA VAL A 38 2.05 -7.35 -7.78
C VAL A 38 2.27 -8.79 -7.39
N ASP A 39 1.67 -9.22 -6.27
CA ASP A 39 1.76 -10.62 -5.83
C ASP A 39 0.60 -11.03 -4.89
N THR A 40 0.42 -12.33 -4.74
CA THR A 40 -0.56 -12.95 -3.82
C THR A 40 0.15 -13.76 -2.75
N PHE A 41 -0.01 -13.34 -1.50
CA PHE A 41 0.58 -13.93 -0.33
C PHE A 41 -0.09 -15.25 0.04
N ARG A 42 0.66 -16.11 0.72
CA ARG A 42 0.17 -17.40 1.25
C ARG A 42 0.53 -17.52 2.72
N PRO A 43 -0.33 -18.17 3.53
CA PRO A 43 -0.02 -18.44 4.92
C PRO A 43 1.16 -19.40 5.00
N GLN A 44 2.18 -19.02 5.78
CA GLN A 44 3.31 -19.89 6.12
C GLN A 44 3.09 -20.40 7.56
N PRO A 45 3.29 -21.70 7.84
CA PRO A 45 3.37 -22.20 9.21
C PRO A 45 4.41 -21.40 9.99
N THR A 46 4.07 -20.95 11.18
CA THR A 46 4.97 -20.23 12.08
C THR A 46 6.17 -21.13 12.37
N ASP A 47 7.37 -20.78 11.90
CA ASP A 47 8.59 -21.50 12.28
C ASP A 47 8.87 -21.16 13.75
N PRO A 48 8.83 -22.13 14.68
CA PRO A 48 9.11 -21.89 16.09
C PRO A 48 10.55 -21.44 16.36
N SER A 49 11.44 -21.51 15.36
CA SER A 49 12.86 -21.14 15.44
C SER A 49 13.15 -19.74 14.88
N ALA A 50 12.16 -19.07 14.28
CA ALA A 50 12.33 -17.70 13.81
C ALA A 50 12.53 -16.76 15.02
N PRO A 51 13.52 -15.83 14.99
CA PRO A 51 13.66 -14.82 16.03
C PRO A 51 12.29 -14.14 16.24
N PRO A 52 11.85 -13.92 17.49
CA PRO A 52 10.60 -13.20 17.73
C PRO A 52 10.68 -11.86 17.01
N ALA A 53 9.83 -11.67 16.00
CA ALA A 53 9.71 -10.39 15.33
C ALA A 53 9.43 -9.34 16.42
N ALA A 54 10.34 -8.39 16.56
CA ALA A 54 10.19 -7.26 17.46
C ALA A 54 8.85 -6.57 17.13
N GLY A 55 7.95 -6.52 18.09
CA GLY A 55 6.60 -5.97 17.90
C GLY A 55 5.53 -7.06 17.88
N SER A 56 4.96 -7.34 19.05
CA SER A 56 3.55 -7.68 19.10
C SER A 56 2.78 -6.60 18.34
N LEU A 57 1.88 -7.02 17.43
CA LEU A 57 0.83 -6.12 16.97
C LEU A 57 0.25 -5.42 18.20
N PRO A 58 0.11 -4.08 18.22
CA PRO A 58 -0.54 -3.42 19.33
C PRO A 58 -1.94 -4.02 19.43
N GLN A 59 -2.11 -4.94 20.38
CA GLN A 59 -3.41 -5.34 20.86
C GLN A 59 -3.91 -4.09 21.56
N VAL A 60 -4.62 -3.26 20.80
CA VAL A 60 -5.28 -2.10 21.35
C VAL A 60 -6.39 -2.66 22.23
N SER A 61 -6.07 -3.00 23.47
CA SER A 61 -7.03 -3.05 24.55
C SER A 61 -7.46 -1.61 24.77
N LEU A 62 -8.41 -1.15 23.93
CA LEU A 62 -8.89 0.22 23.80
C LEU A 62 -9.10 0.81 25.22
N PRO A 63 -8.15 1.59 25.77
CA PRO A 63 -8.42 2.35 26.98
C PRO A 63 -9.39 3.42 26.52
N GLN A 64 -10.68 3.23 26.79
CA GLN A 64 -11.81 4.12 26.46
C GLN A 64 -11.45 5.21 25.46
N LEU A 65 -11.29 4.85 24.17
CA LEU A 65 -11.14 5.87 23.13
C LEU A 65 -12.33 6.83 23.25
N PRO A 66 -12.15 8.12 22.94
CA PRO A 66 -13.28 9.03 22.84
C PRO A 66 -14.39 8.40 21.98
N PRO A 67 -15.67 8.51 22.35
CA PRO A 67 -16.76 7.83 21.65
C PRO A 67 -16.76 8.13 20.14
N ASP A 68 -16.34 9.33 19.76
CA ASP A 68 -16.19 9.74 18.37
C ASP A 68 -15.13 8.91 17.61
N ALA A 69 -14.00 8.61 18.26
CA ALA A 69 -12.95 7.77 17.68
C ALA A 69 -13.37 6.30 17.59
N GLN A 70 -14.17 5.82 18.55
CA GLN A 70 -14.77 4.48 18.48
C GLN A 70 -15.79 4.37 17.33
N ALA A 71 -16.63 5.39 17.15
CA ALA A 71 -17.58 5.44 16.04
C ALA A 71 -16.86 5.50 14.68
N ALA A 72 -15.79 6.29 14.57
CA ALA A 72 -14.95 6.34 13.38
C ALA A 72 -14.32 4.98 13.06
N LEU A 73 -13.71 4.33 14.05
CA LEU A 73 -13.14 2.99 13.90
C LEU A 73 -14.18 1.94 13.52
N LYS A 74 -15.37 1.97 14.13
CA LYS A 74 -16.48 1.08 13.78
C LYS A 74 -16.94 1.29 12.34
N SER A 75 -17.13 2.55 11.93
CA SER A 75 -17.51 2.87 10.55
C SER A 75 -16.46 2.45 9.52
N LEU A 76 -15.17 2.54 9.86
CA LEU A 76 -14.07 2.04 9.04
C LEU A 76 -14.08 0.52 8.98
N GLY A 77 -14.32 -0.15 10.11
CA GLY A 77 -14.51 -1.59 10.19
C GLY A 77 -15.65 -2.09 9.33
N ASP A 78 -16.83 -1.46 9.44
CA ASP A 78 -18.03 -1.82 8.67
C ASP A 78 -17.80 -1.63 7.16
N ARG A 79 -17.18 -0.51 6.76
CA ARG A 79 -16.81 -0.24 5.36
C ARG A 79 -15.77 -1.24 4.85
N PHE A 80 -14.77 -1.57 5.65
CA PHE A 80 -13.77 -2.56 5.27
C PHE A 80 -14.38 -3.95 5.13
N ALA A 81 -15.25 -4.35 6.06
CA ALA A 81 -15.99 -5.60 6.03
C ALA A 81 -16.91 -5.69 4.80
N SER A 82 -17.49 -4.57 4.36
CA SER A 82 -18.29 -4.48 3.13
C SER A 82 -17.45 -4.47 1.83
N GLY A 83 -16.12 -4.57 1.93
CA GLY A 83 -15.21 -4.54 0.78
C GLY A 83 -14.89 -3.15 0.25
N ALA A 84 -15.32 -2.08 0.93
CA ALA A 84 -14.95 -0.73 0.53
C ALA A 84 -13.46 -0.46 0.78
N ALA A 85 -12.87 0.38 -0.05
CA ALA A 85 -11.51 0.87 0.17
C ALA A 85 -11.49 1.79 1.41
N VAL A 86 -10.60 1.49 2.35
CA VAL A 86 -10.35 2.26 3.56
C VAL A 86 -8.85 2.60 3.67
N PRO A 87 -8.49 3.71 4.34
CA PRO A 87 -7.08 4.00 4.64
C PRO A 87 -6.53 3.01 5.67
N ALA A 88 -5.21 2.78 5.63
CA ALA A 88 -4.50 2.07 6.69
C ALA A 88 -4.44 2.90 7.98
N LEU A 89 -4.38 2.22 9.13
CA LEU A 89 -4.26 2.87 10.44
C LEU A 89 -2.92 3.59 10.60
N THR A 90 -1.84 2.99 10.09
CA THR A 90 -0.52 3.61 9.98
C THR A 90 -0.18 3.77 8.50
N PRO A 91 -0.73 4.80 7.83
CA PRO A 91 -0.65 4.93 6.38
C PRO A 91 0.79 5.17 5.91
N VAL A 92 1.65 5.78 6.73
CA VAL A 92 3.03 6.09 6.37
C VAL A 92 3.97 5.53 7.42
N ALA A 93 5.03 4.84 6.98
CA ALA A 93 6.19 4.51 7.79
C ALA A 93 7.48 4.77 7.02
N SER A 94 8.55 5.09 7.72
CA SER A 94 9.84 5.43 7.14
C SER A 94 10.93 4.65 7.84
N GLY A 95 11.83 4.06 7.06
CA GLY A 95 13.08 3.46 7.52
C GLY A 95 14.28 4.29 7.04
N ALA A 96 15.47 3.69 7.11
CA ALA A 96 16.71 4.37 6.75
C ALA A 96 16.81 4.74 5.27
N ARG A 97 16.38 3.84 4.37
CA ARG A 97 16.51 4.01 2.91
C ARG A 97 15.18 4.02 2.15
N ALA A 98 14.07 3.75 2.83
CA ALA A 98 12.76 3.65 2.21
C ALA A 98 11.66 4.30 3.03
N ARG A 99 10.70 4.91 2.34
CA ARG A 99 9.42 5.36 2.90
C ARG A 99 8.30 4.54 2.26
N VAL A 100 7.43 3.97 3.07
CA VAL A 100 6.31 3.13 2.61
C VAL A 100 5.01 3.85 2.96
N GLU A 101 4.15 4.00 1.97
CA GLU A 101 2.85 4.64 2.09
C GLU A 101 1.75 3.70 1.59
N VAL A 102 0.82 3.35 2.46
CA VAL A 102 -0.36 2.53 2.14
C VAL A 102 -1.55 3.46 1.93
N SER A 103 -2.01 3.55 0.69
CA SER A 103 -3.08 4.46 0.27
C SER A 103 -4.47 3.83 0.39
N ALA A 104 -4.57 2.51 0.23
CA ALA A 104 -5.86 1.82 0.30
C ALA A 104 -5.75 0.37 0.74
N LEU A 105 -6.73 -0.04 1.54
CA LEU A 105 -7.02 -1.42 1.93
C LEU A 105 -8.44 -1.75 1.51
N ALA A 106 -8.64 -2.86 0.81
CA ALA A 106 -9.98 -3.31 0.45
C ALA A 106 -10.08 -4.82 0.62
N ARG A 107 -11.15 -5.29 1.26
CA ARG A 107 -11.45 -6.71 1.32
C ARG A 107 -12.02 -7.18 -0.02
N ASP A 108 -11.48 -8.27 -0.53
CA ASP A 108 -11.88 -8.94 -1.77
C ASP A 108 -12.10 -10.43 -1.46
N GLY A 109 -13.32 -10.75 -1.00
CA GLY A 109 -13.67 -12.06 -0.49
C GLY A 109 -12.84 -12.45 0.74
N GLY A 110 -12.12 -13.57 0.65
CA GLY A 110 -11.20 -14.04 1.69
C GLY A 110 -9.83 -13.36 1.69
N ASN A 111 -9.61 -12.40 0.80
CA ASN A 111 -8.35 -11.67 0.68
C ASN A 111 -8.51 -10.19 1.04
N VAL A 112 -7.39 -9.54 1.29
CA VAL A 112 -7.29 -8.09 1.44
C VAL A 112 -6.27 -7.58 0.43
N LYS A 113 -6.73 -6.66 -0.42
CA LYS A 113 -5.89 -5.91 -1.35
C LYS A 113 -5.27 -4.73 -0.62
N VAL A 114 -3.95 -4.66 -0.64
CA VAL A 114 -3.13 -3.62 -0.02
C VAL A 114 -2.44 -2.85 -1.14
N ARG A 115 -2.81 -1.59 -1.31
CA ARG A 115 -2.24 -0.72 -2.34
C ARG A 115 -1.47 0.42 -1.72
N GLY A 116 -0.37 0.78 -2.35
CA GLY A 116 0.49 1.84 -1.86
C GLY A 116 1.69 2.11 -2.75
N THR A 117 2.63 2.87 -2.19
CA THR A 117 3.88 3.24 -2.83
C THR A 117 5.04 3.04 -1.86
N ILE A 118 6.18 2.62 -2.42
CA ILE A 118 7.46 2.64 -1.73
C ILE A 118 8.36 3.65 -2.43
N THR A 119 8.94 4.56 -1.65
CA THR A 119 9.83 5.63 -2.11
C THR A 119 11.23 5.34 -1.63
N ASN A 120 12.21 5.38 -2.53
CA ASN A 120 13.63 5.31 -2.18
C ASN A 120 14.08 6.69 -1.66
N THR A 121 14.38 6.79 -0.37
CA THR A 121 14.86 8.02 0.27
C THR A 121 16.38 8.11 0.32
N ALA A 122 17.09 7.07 -0.13
CA ALA A 122 18.55 7.05 -0.20
C ALA A 122 19.09 7.76 -1.44
N ALA A 123 20.41 7.95 -1.47
CA ALA A 123 21.16 8.52 -2.59
C ALA A 123 21.58 7.48 -3.65
N GLN A 124 21.37 6.19 -3.37
CA GLN A 124 21.72 5.07 -4.26
C GLN A 124 20.46 4.33 -4.72
N PRO A 125 20.46 3.65 -5.87
CA PRO A 125 19.37 2.77 -6.27
C PRO A 125 19.05 1.73 -5.19
N LEU A 126 17.76 1.46 -5.00
CA LEU A 126 17.25 0.53 -4.00
C LEU A 126 16.51 -0.60 -4.70
N ASP A 127 17.03 -1.82 -4.61
CA ASP A 127 16.34 -3.00 -5.10
C ASP A 127 15.36 -3.50 -4.04
N VAL A 128 14.08 -3.50 -4.39
CA VAL A 128 12.99 -3.96 -3.52
C VAL A 128 12.45 -5.26 -4.10
N PRO A 129 12.84 -6.42 -3.57
CA PRO A 129 12.22 -7.68 -3.95
C PRO A 129 10.80 -7.73 -3.38
N THR A 130 9.90 -8.40 -4.09
CA THR A 130 8.52 -8.56 -3.61
C THR A 130 8.47 -9.36 -2.30
N THR A 131 9.49 -10.20 -2.04
CA THR A 131 9.69 -10.94 -0.79
C THR A 131 10.11 -10.06 0.40
N ALA A 132 10.45 -8.79 0.18
CA ALA A 132 10.70 -7.84 1.26
C ALA A 132 9.43 -7.55 2.07
N PHE A 133 8.25 -7.71 1.47
CA PHE A 133 6.97 -7.53 2.13
C PHE A 133 6.57 -8.82 2.84
N THR A 134 6.13 -8.70 4.07
CA THR A 134 5.58 -9.79 4.88
C THR A 134 4.37 -9.25 5.63
N PHE A 135 3.33 -10.06 5.76
CA PHE A 135 2.15 -9.68 6.52
C PHE A 135 1.99 -10.57 7.73
N ARG A 136 1.44 -10.02 8.81
CA ARG A 136 1.15 -10.79 10.03
C ARG A 136 -0.23 -10.44 10.53
N ASP A 137 -1.04 -11.45 10.81
CA ASP A 137 -2.35 -11.24 11.41
C ASP A 137 -2.31 -11.16 12.95
N SER A 138 -3.45 -10.78 13.55
CA SER A 138 -3.60 -10.75 15.01
C SER A 138 -3.50 -12.12 15.69
N ALA A 139 -3.63 -13.22 14.95
CA ALA A 139 -3.40 -14.58 15.45
C ALA A 139 -1.92 -14.99 15.45
N GLY A 140 -1.03 -14.16 14.87
CA GLY A 140 0.38 -14.46 14.71
C GLY A 140 0.70 -15.31 13.48
N VAL A 141 -0.25 -15.49 12.56
CA VAL A 141 0.01 -16.12 11.25
C VAL A 141 0.76 -15.12 10.38
N THR A 142 1.88 -15.59 9.84
CA THR A 142 2.69 -14.82 8.91
C THR A 142 2.38 -15.24 7.49
N TYR A 143 2.16 -14.27 6.62
CA TYR A 143 1.94 -14.45 5.20
C TYR A 143 3.15 -13.93 4.43
N THR A 144 3.69 -14.79 3.59
CA THR A 144 4.85 -14.51 2.74
C THR A 144 4.49 -14.86 1.29
N ILE A 145 5.36 -14.47 0.36
CA ILE A 145 5.31 -14.95 -1.01
C ILE A 145 6.49 -15.90 -1.25
N GLY A 146 6.27 -16.93 -2.06
CA GLY A 146 7.27 -17.98 -2.35
C GLY A 146 8.26 -17.63 -3.47
N GLY A 147 8.22 -16.41 -3.99
CA GLY A 147 9.01 -15.93 -5.11
C GLY A 147 8.41 -14.62 -5.63
N GLY A 148 9.19 -13.82 -6.35
CA GLY A 148 8.72 -12.54 -6.87
C GLY A 148 9.81 -11.80 -7.65
N GLY A 149 9.39 -10.83 -8.46
CA GLY A 149 10.31 -9.90 -9.10
C GLY A 149 10.98 -8.99 -8.08
N ALA A 150 12.03 -8.30 -8.51
CA ALA A 150 12.59 -7.17 -7.79
C ALA A 150 12.41 -5.92 -8.64
N THR A 151 11.99 -4.83 -7.99
CA THR A 151 11.91 -3.52 -8.62
C THR A 151 13.07 -2.68 -8.13
N SER A 152 13.90 -2.21 -9.05
CA SER A 152 14.96 -1.26 -8.75
C SER A 152 14.41 0.15 -8.76
N ILE A 153 14.44 0.81 -7.62
CA ILE A 153 13.90 2.16 -7.43
C ILE A 153 15.08 3.14 -7.40
N GLN A 154 15.13 4.03 -8.38
CA GLN A 154 16.16 5.07 -8.45
C GLN A 154 16.08 6.03 -7.24
N PRO A 155 17.16 6.74 -6.88
CA PRO A 155 17.15 7.71 -5.79
C PRO A 155 16.00 8.70 -5.91
N GLN A 156 15.27 8.92 -4.80
CA GLN A 156 14.12 9.82 -4.72
C GLN A 156 12.94 9.46 -5.63
N GLN A 157 12.93 8.26 -6.23
CA GLN A 157 11.82 7.75 -7.02
C GLN A 157 10.91 6.86 -6.18
N SER A 158 9.71 6.62 -6.70
CA SER A 158 8.73 5.73 -6.07
C SER A 158 8.29 4.62 -7.01
N ALA A 159 7.97 3.47 -6.44
CA ALA A 159 7.35 2.35 -7.13
C ALA A 159 6.01 2.00 -6.47
N PRO A 160 4.94 1.79 -7.25
CA PRO A 160 3.67 1.33 -6.70
C PRO A 160 3.70 -0.17 -6.36
N PHE A 161 2.90 -0.56 -5.37
CA PHE A 161 2.62 -1.96 -5.05
C PHE A 161 1.11 -2.21 -4.93
N ASP A 162 0.69 -3.41 -5.34
CA ASP A 162 -0.68 -3.93 -5.19
C ASP A 162 -0.59 -5.40 -4.77
N LEU A 163 -0.78 -5.64 -3.47
CA LEU A 163 -0.51 -6.92 -2.82
C LEU A 163 -1.82 -7.54 -2.32
N SER A 164 -2.02 -8.83 -2.54
CA SER A 164 -3.21 -9.56 -2.08
C SER A 164 -2.86 -10.52 -0.95
N VAL A 165 -3.53 -10.40 0.20
CA VAL A 165 -3.24 -11.20 1.41
C VAL A 165 -4.47 -11.98 1.86
N PRO A 166 -4.41 -13.31 2.04
CA PRO A 166 -5.54 -14.10 2.51
C PRO A 166 -5.79 -13.87 4.00
N LEU A 167 -6.68 -12.93 4.33
CA LEU A 167 -6.97 -12.53 5.71
C LEU A 167 -8.39 -12.95 6.13
N PRO A 168 -8.53 -13.86 7.11
CA PRO A 168 -9.82 -14.24 7.67
C PRO A 168 -10.62 -13.05 8.22
N ALA A 169 -11.96 -13.17 8.23
CA ALA A 169 -12.83 -12.15 8.82
C ALA A 169 -12.49 -11.88 10.29
N GLY A 170 -12.61 -10.61 10.70
CA GLY A 170 -12.33 -10.17 12.07
C GLY A 170 -10.84 -10.09 12.47
N ARG A 171 -9.89 -10.48 11.62
CA ARG A 171 -8.46 -10.42 11.97
C ARG A 171 -7.86 -9.04 11.73
N GLY A 172 -6.98 -8.61 12.64
CA GLY A 172 -6.07 -7.50 12.41
C GLY A 172 -4.95 -7.89 11.45
N LEU A 173 -4.30 -6.90 10.82
CA LEU A 173 -3.23 -7.10 9.86
C LEU A 173 -2.14 -6.04 10.05
N ALA A 174 -0.88 -6.47 10.16
CA ALA A 174 0.29 -5.63 9.97
C ALA A 174 1.04 -6.01 8.70
N MET A 175 1.71 -5.01 8.15
CA MET A 175 2.71 -5.15 7.11
C MET A 175 4.09 -4.90 7.72
N ILE A 176 5.05 -5.73 7.34
CA ILE A 176 6.45 -5.64 7.73
C ILE A 176 7.25 -5.61 6.42
N VAL A 177 8.09 -4.60 6.26
CA VAL A 177 8.97 -4.46 5.09
C VAL A 177 10.41 -4.58 5.54
N THR A 178 11.11 -5.62 5.08
CA THR A 178 12.48 -5.93 5.47
C THR A 178 13.42 -5.73 4.29
N LEU A 179 14.32 -4.75 4.40
CA LEU A 179 15.29 -4.39 3.36
C LEU A 179 16.71 -4.44 3.93
N PRO A 180 17.38 -5.60 3.92
CA PRO A 180 18.73 -5.72 4.48
C PRO A 180 19.70 -4.68 3.88
N PRO A 181 20.62 -4.11 4.68
CA PRO A 181 20.88 -4.40 6.10
C PRO A 181 20.02 -3.58 7.09
N ASP A 182 18.97 -2.88 6.64
CA ASP A 182 18.18 -1.99 7.50
C ASP A 182 17.28 -2.75 8.48
N GLU A 183 16.88 -2.06 9.56
CA GLU A 183 15.83 -2.56 10.45
C GLU A 183 14.48 -2.66 9.72
N PRO A 184 13.61 -3.65 10.05
CA PRO A 184 12.30 -3.78 9.45
C PRO A 184 11.39 -2.58 9.70
N ILE A 185 10.69 -2.14 8.66
CA ILE A 185 9.65 -1.11 8.75
C ILE A 185 8.32 -1.82 9.06
N GLN A 186 7.66 -1.46 10.17
CA GLN A 186 6.38 -2.06 10.56
C GLN A 186 5.23 -1.04 10.46
N GLN A 187 4.11 -1.47 9.87
CA GLN A 187 2.88 -0.70 9.75
C GLN A 187 1.68 -1.52 10.20
N THR A 188 0.85 -0.94 11.06
CA THR A 188 -0.46 -1.52 11.37
C THR A 188 -1.44 -1.09 10.29
N LEU A 189 -2.02 -2.06 9.58
CA LEU A 189 -2.96 -1.79 8.50
C LEU A 189 -4.39 -1.74 9.02
N VAL A 190 -4.78 -2.79 9.74
CA VAL A 190 -6.12 -2.97 10.30
C VAL A 190 -5.98 -3.56 11.71
N VAL A 191 -6.80 -3.13 12.65
CA VAL A 191 -6.91 -3.77 13.97
C VAL A 191 -8.09 -4.73 13.99
N GLU A 192 -7.99 -5.76 14.81
CA GLU A 192 -9.10 -6.65 15.10
C GLU A 192 -10.25 -5.85 15.74
N THR A 193 -11.37 -5.76 15.03
CA THR A 193 -12.62 -5.28 15.60
C THR A 193 -13.28 -6.45 16.30
N LEU A 194 -13.09 -6.55 17.62
CA LEU A 194 -13.92 -7.40 18.46
C LEU A 194 -15.34 -6.84 18.40
N ASP A 195 -16.26 -7.57 17.76
CA ASP A 195 -17.67 -7.40 18.10
C ASP A 195 -17.80 -7.72 19.59
N ALA A 196 -18.16 -6.71 20.39
CA ALA A 196 -18.54 -6.96 21.76
C ALA A 196 -19.83 -7.79 21.75
N PRO A 197 -19.92 -8.89 22.53
CA PRO A 197 -21.11 -9.71 22.62
C PRO A 197 -22.31 -8.96 23.19
#